data_AF-A0A9W8LT37-F1
#
_entry.id   AF-A0A9W8LT37-F1
#
_cell.length_a   1.000
_cell.length_b   1.000
_cell.length_c   1.000
_cell.angle_alpha   90.00
_cell.angle_beta   90.00
_cell.angle_gamma   90.00
#
_symmetry.space_group_name_H-M   'P 1'
#
loop_
_entity.id
_entity.type
_entity.pdbx_description
1 polymer ?
#
loop_
_entity_poly.entity_id
_entity_poly.type
_entity_poly.pdbx_seq_one_letter_code
_entity_poly.pdbx_strand_id
1 'polypeptide(L)'
;EEKFRDIIISMAATYGLYLISSLLYFEPWHMFTSFVQYMLWLPSSINILMVYAFCNTHDVSWGTKGDTAIASGLGHAKIEKKDGKEVAHVNIATDAEDANKDYDAFIVELKSPKPPASTKRDAATKREDQNKIFRTTLVLAWMCSNMVLAMVISSEWFADATTSGDDSGSHNDYLSFIFWSVAGLAAFRFIGSVWYRIRFMFHD
;
A
#
# COMPACT_ATOMS: atom_id res chain seq x y z
N GLU A 1 11.34 25.42 -33.26
CA GLU A 1 10.47 26.42 -32.59
C GLU A 1 9.16 25.81 -32.13
N GLU A 2 8.43 25.12 -33.02
CA GLU A 2 7.19 24.34 -32.72
C GLU A 2 7.34 23.41 -31.48
N LYS A 3 8.41 22.61 -31.40
CA LYS A 3 8.65 21.67 -30.27
C LYS A 3 8.74 22.33 -28.90
N PHE A 4 9.45 23.46 -28.84
CA PHE A 4 9.65 24.19 -27.60
C PHE A 4 8.34 24.85 -27.15
N ARG A 5 7.58 25.38 -28.11
CA ARG A 5 6.22 25.90 -27.87
C ARG A 5 5.31 24.82 -27.31
N ASP A 6 5.29 23.62 -27.89
CA ASP A 6 4.40 22.54 -27.45
C ASP A 6 4.77 22.00 -26.06
N ILE A 7 6.06 21.92 -25.75
CA ILE A 7 6.55 21.57 -24.40
C ILE A 7 6.20 22.66 -23.39
N ILE A 8 6.35 23.93 -23.74
CA ILE A 8 5.96 25.04 -22.86
C ILE A 8 4.44 25.01 -22.64
N ILE A 9 3.64 24.81 -23.68
CA ILE A 9 2.18 24.76 -23.58
C ILE A 9 1.76 23.58 -22.71
N SER A 10 2.35 22.39 -22.88
CA SER A 10 1.99 21.22 -22.08
C SER A 10 2.37 21.40 -20.60
N MET A 11 3.56 21.94 -20.34
CA MET A 11 4.06 22.23 -19.00
C MET A 11 3.27 23.37 -18.31
N ALA A 12 2.95 24.42 -19.06
CA ALA A 12 2.10 25.51 -18.60
C ALA A 12 0.66 25.04 -18.37
N ALA A 13 0.13 24.10 -19.15
CA ALA A 13 -1.18 23.52 -18.91
C ALA A 13 -1.20 22.70 -17.62
N THR A 14 -0.18 21.87 -17.38
CA THR A 14 -0.12 21.06 -16.15
C THR A 14 0.05 21.93 -14.91
N TYR A 15 1.06 22.81 -14.86
CA TYR A 15 1.31 23.64 -13.69
C TYR A 15 0.33 24.83 -13.58
N GLY A 16 -0.14 25.36 -14.70
CA GLY A 16 -1.13 26.42 -14.74
C GLY A 16 -2.49 25.96 -14.21
N LEU A 17 -2.91 24.72 -14.49
CA LEU A 17 -4.11 24.16 -13.86
C LEU A 17 -3.97 24.06 -12.34
N TYR A 18 -2.79 23.71 -11.81
CA TYR A 18 -2.53 23.74 -10.36
C TYR A 18 -2.62 25.16 -9.79
N LEU A 19 -2.09 26.15 -10.49
CA LEU A 19 -2.15 27.55 -10.07
C LEU A 19 -3.59 28.09 -10.07
N ILE A 20 -4.34 27.86 -11.15
CA ILE A 20 -5.74 28.25 -11.27
C ILE A 20 -6.58 27.56 -10.20
N SER A 21 -6.34 26.28 -9.94
CA SER A 21 -7.00 25.55 -8.85
C SER A 21 -6.68 26.19 -7.50
N SER A 22 -5.41 26.47 -7.21
CA SER A 22 -5.02 27.09 -5.94
C SER A 22 -5.66 28.47 -5.72
N LEU A 23 -5.82 29.26 -6.79
CA LEU A 23 -6.52 30.54 -6.75
C LEU A 23 -8.03 30.37 -6.51
N LEU A 24 -8.68 29.36 -7.11
CA LEU A 24 -10.09 29.01 -6.85
C LEU A 24 -10.33 28.63 -5.37
N TYR A 25 -9.31 28.07 -4.72
CA TYR A 25 -9.34 27.75 -3.30
C TYR A 25 -8.87 28.88 -2.38
N PHE A 26 -8.45 30.02 -2.93
CA PHE A 26 -7.92 31.20 -2.23
C PHE A 26 -6.63 30.97 -1.43
N GLU A 27 -5.86 29.92 -1.76
CA GLU A 27 -4.63 29.57 -1.03
C GLU A 27 -3.44 29.35 -1.98
N PRO A 28 -3.00 30.32 -2.81
CA PRO A 28 -1.91 30.11 -3.76
C PRO A 28 -0.52 29.97 -3.12
N TRP A 29 -0.36 30.36 -1.85
CA TRP A 29 0.93 30.44 -1.16
C TRP A 29 1.72 29.15 -1.07
N HIS A 30 1.06 28.00 -0.96
CA HIS A 30 1.75 26.71 -0.92
C HIS A 30 2.55 26.41 -2.20
N MET A 31 2.12 26.95 -3.36
CA MET A 31 2.87 26.82 -4.61
C MET A 31 4.14 27.68 -4.66
N PHE A 32 4.24 28.75 -3.86
CA PHE A 32 5.43 29.59 -3.85
C PHE A 32 6.42 29.15 -2.76
N THR A 33 5.92 28.70 -1.61
CA THR A 33 6.77 28.34 -0.47
C THR A 33 7.35 26.93 -0.59
N SER A 34 6.56 25.98 -1.11
CA SER A 34 6.85 24.55 -0.96
C SER A 34 6.98 23.79 -2.28
N PHE A 35 6.77 24.44 -3.42
CA PHE A 35 6.73 23.76 -4.72
C PHE A 35 8.06 23.16 -5.15
N VAL A 36 9.17 23.88 -4.97
CA VAL A 36 10.51 23.35 -5.30
C VAL A 36 10.86 22.15 -4.41
N GLN A 37 10.59 22.25 -3.10
CA GLN A 37 10.80 21.16 -2.15
C GLN A 37 9.95 19.93 -2.52
N TYR A 38 8.69 20.17 -2.90
CA TYR A 38 7.77 19.14 -3.36
C TYR A 38 8.24 18.46 -4.67
N MET A 39 8.74 19.22 -5.65
CA MET A 39 9.28 18.69 -6.90
C MET A 39 10.52 17.81 -6.67
N LEU A 40 11.39 18.19 -5.74
CA LEU A 40 12.57 17.40 -5.38
C LEU A 40 12.20 16.13 -4.59
N TRP A 41 11.14 16.18 -3.78
CA TRP A 41 10.68 15.04 -2.98
C TRP A 41 9.88 14.01 -3.82
N LEU A 42 9.06 14.48 -4.76
CA LEU A 42 8.19 13.69 -5.64
C LEU A 42 8.80 12.38 -6.18
N PRO A 43 10.00 12.38 -6.82
CA PRO A 43 10.57 11.16 -7.37
C PRO A 43 10.88 10.13 -6.27
N SER A 44 11.36 10.56 -5.11
CA SER A 44 11.57 9.67 -3.97
C SER A 44 10.25 9.13 -3.42
N SER A 45 9.21 9.96 -3.35
CA SER A 45 7.89 9.55 -2.86
C SER A 45 7.25 8.52 -3.76
N ILE A 46 7.27 8.75 -5.08
CA ILE A 46 6.67 7.83 -6.04
C ILE A 46 7.38 6.47 -5.96
N ASN A 47 8.71 6.43 -5.85
CA ASN A 47 9.43 5.16 -5.81
C ASN A 47 9.30 4.47 -4.44
N ILE A 48 9.58 5.17 -3.34
CA ILE A 48 9.62 4.58 -2.00
C ILE A 48 8.21 4.19 -1.53
N LEU A 49 7.22 5.07 -1.70
CA LEU A 49 5.86 4.79 -1.24
C LEU A 49 5.24 3.64 -2.02
N MET A 50 5.47 3.56 -3.33
CA MET A 50 4.94 2.46 -4.15
C MET A 50 5.53 1.11 -3.73
N VAL A 51 6.85 1.02 -3.56
CA VAL A 51 7.50 -0.22 -3.11
C VAL A 51 7.03 -0.59 -1.70
N TYR A 52 6.92 0.40 -0.81
CA TYR A 52 6.41 0.17 0.54
C TYR A 52 4.96 -0.33 0.53
N ALA A 53 4.10 0.24 -0.30
CA ALA A 53 2.70 -0.18 -0.45
C ALA A 53 2.59 -1.62 -0.97
N PHE A 54 3.37 -2.00 -1.99
CA PHE A 54 3.37 -3.39 -2.47
C PHE A 54 3.91 -4.39 -1.45
N CYS A 55 4.92 -4.00 -0.69
CA CYS A 55 5.47 -4.80 0.41
C CYS A 55 4.50 -4.97 1.59
N ASN A 56 3.55 -4.05 1.78
CA ASN A 56 2.62 -4.05 2.91
C ASN A 56 1.15 -4.26 2.50
N THR A 57 0.89 -4.76 1.30
CA THR A 57 -0.48 -4.98 0.78
C THR A 57 -1.36 -5.92 1.62
N HIS A 58 -0.76 -6.68 2.54
CA HIS A 58 -1.45 -7.60 3.44
C HIS A 58 -1.96 -6.91 4.72
N ASP A 59 -1.43 -5.74 5.03
CA ASP A 59 -1.73 -4.98 6.23
C ASP A 59 -2.48 -3.70 5.83
N VAL A 60 -3.79 -3.87 5.57
CA VAL A 60 -4.73 -2.77 5.33
C VAL A 60 -5.33 -2.33 6.68
N SER A 61 -4.49 -2.25 7.72
CA SER A 61 -4.86 -1.65 9.02
C SER A 61 -4.61 -0.13 9.06
N TRP A 62 -4.13 0.46 7.97
CA TRP A 62 -3.99 1.90 7.83
C TRP A 62 -5.39 2.54 7.77
N GLY A 63 -5.84 3.05 8.93
CA GLY A 63 -7.20 3.54 9.17
C GLY A 63 -7.82 2.85 10.39
N THR A 64 -8.92 3.39 10.90
CA THR A 64 -9.55 2.98 12.18
C THR A 64 -10.25 1.61 12.17
N LYS A 65 -9.75 0.61 11.42
CA LYS A 65 -10.26 -0.75 11.40
C LYS A 65 -9.26 -1.70 12.08
N GLY A 66 -9.16 -1.60 13.40
CA GLY A 66 -8.32 -2.50 14.20
C GLY A 66 -8.66 -2.59 15.68
N ASP A 67 -9.40 -1.64 16.24
CA ASP A 67 -9.54 -1.49 17.70
C ASP A 67 -10.60 -2.42 18.35
N THR A 68 -10.89 -3.59 17.74
CA THR A 68 -11.88 -4.54 18.28
C THR A 68 -11.36 -5.95 18.47
N ALA A 69 -10.10 -6.24 18.14
CA ALA A 69 -9.53 -7.55 18.41
C ALA A 69 -8.87 -7.57 19.79
N ILE A 70 -9.64 -7.93 20.82
CA ILE A 70 -9.10 -8.36 22.12
C ILE A 70 -8.17 -9.53 21.83
N ALA A 71 -6.87 -9.36 22.08
CA ALA A 71 -5.88 -10.42 22.01
C ALA A 71 -6.13 -11.46 23.12
N SER A 72 -7.11 -12.35 22.90
CA SER A 72 -7.51 -13.43 23.81
C SER A 72 -6.59 -14.65 23.70
N GLY A 73 -5.28 -14.41 23.64
CA GLY A 73 -4.27 -15.40 23.28
C GLY A 73 -3.33 -15.84 24.40
N LEU A 74 -3.54 -15.42 25.65
CA LEU A 74 -2.74 -15.90 26.79
C LEU A 74 -3.67 -16.44 27.89
N GLY A 75 -3.71 -17.77 28.00
CA GLY A 75 -4.07 -18.54 29.18
C GLY A 75 -5.19 -17.98 30.05
N HIS A 76 -6.45 -18.07 29.60
CA HIS A 76 -7.57 -17.72 30.47
C HIS A 76 -7.69 -18.76 31.59
N ALA A 77 -7.35 -18.32 32.81
CA ALA A 77 -7.89 -18.91 34.03
C ALA A 77 -9.41 -19.01 33.87
N LYS A 78 -9.96 -20.21 34.01
CA LYS A 78 -11.42 -20.37 34.03
C LYS A 78 -11.92 -19.74 35.33
N ILE A 79 -12.66 -18.65 35.20
CA ILE A 79 -13.36 -18.03 36.33
C ILE A 79 -14.68 -18.78 36.47
N GLU A 80 -14.78 -19.67 37.45
CA GLU A 80 -16.06 -20.28 37.83
C GLU A 80 -16.62 -19.52 39.05
N LYS A 81 -17.86 -19.04 38.93
CA LYS A 81 -18.58 -18.41 40.04
C LYS A 81 -19.28 -19.48 40.85
N LYS A 82 -18.70 -19.83 42.00
CA LYS A 82 -19.40 -20.58 43.06
C LYS A 82 -19.43 -19.70 44.32
N ASP A 83 -20.62 -19.46 44.86
CA ASP A 83 -20.86 -18.74 46.12
C ASP A 83 -20.28 -17.31 46.23
N GLY A 84 -20.53 -16.46 45.23
CA GLY A 84 -20.35 -15.00 45.36
C GLY A 84 -18.91 -14.49 45.49
N LYS A 85 -17.90 -15.36 45.36
CA LYS A 85 -16.49 -14.99 45.22
C LYS A 85 -15.96 -15.41 43.86
N GLU A 86 -15.31 -14.47 43.18
CA GLU A 86 -14.62 -14.73 41.91
C GLU A 86 -13.31 -15.44 42.21
N VAL A 87 -13.25 -16.74 41.92
CA VAL A 87 -12.04 -17.55 42.08
C VAL A 87 -11.49 -17.87 40.70
N ALA A 88 -10.31 -17.36 40.40
CA ALA A 88 -9.58 -17.71 39.19
C ALA A 88 -8.89 -19.07 39.42
N HIS A 89 -9.32 -20.11 38.70
CA HIS A 89 -8.61 -21.39 38.71
C HIS A 89 -7.33 -21.25 37.91
N VAL A 90 -6.24 -20.89 38.60
CA VAL A 90 -4.89 -21.03 38.08
C VAL A 90 -4.38 -22.36 38.62
N ASN A 91 -4.26 -23.37 37.75
CA ASN A 91 -3.66 -24.66 38.12
C ASN A 91 -2.15 -24.46 38.30
N ILE A 92 -1.76 -23.95 39.48
CA ILE A 92 -0.38 -23.96 39.95
C ILE A 92 -0.36 -24.98 41.08
N ALA A 93 0.46 -26.02 40.92
CA ALA A 93 0.71 -27.00 41.98
C ALA A 93 1.18 -26.25 43.23
N THR A 94 0.32 -26.23 44.26
CA THR A 94 0.57 -25.47 45.49
C THR A 94 1.14 -26.37 46.59
N ASP A 95 0.91 -27.68 46.49
CA ASP A 95 1.39 -28.70 47.43
C ASP A 95 2.33 -29.72 46.77
N ALA A 96 3.19 -30.34 47.58
CA ALA A 96 4.18 -31.32 47.11
C ALA A 96 3.52 -32.61 46.58
N GLU A 97 2.35 -32.97 47.10
CA GLU A 97 1.59 -34.14 46.64
C GLU A 97 0.98 -33.90 45.24
N ASP A 98 0.54 -32.67 44.96
CA ASP A 98 0.02 -32.28 43.64
C ASP A 98 1.14 -32.21 42.60
N ALA A 99 2.32 -31.72 42.99
CA ALA A 99 3.49 -31.75 42.11
C ALA A 99 3.91 -33.18 41.72
N ASN A 100 3.81 -34.12 42.67
CA ASN A 100 4.07 -35.54 42.37
C ASN A 100 3.00 -36.15 41.46
N LYS A 101 1.72 -35.81 41.66
CA LYS A 101 0.65 -36.26 40.76
C LYS A 101 0.83 -35.74 39.34
N ASP A 102 1.22 -34.48 39.19
CA ASP A 102 1.54 -33.88 37.88
C ASP A 102 2.78 -34.55 37.24
N TYR A 103 3.80 -34.86 38.04
CA TYR A 103 4.99 -35.57 37.58
C TYR A 103 4.67 -37.00 37.09
N ASP A 104 3.88 -37.75 37.86
CA ASP A 104 3.47 -39.10 37.49
C ASP A 104 2.59 -39.08 36.22
N ALA A 105 1.69 -38.10 36.10
CA ALA A 105 0.89 -37.88 34.90
C ALA A 105 1.78 -37.56 33.68
N PHE A 106 2.81 -36.72 33.86
CA PHE A 106 3.76 -36.38 32.81
C PHE A 106 4.59 -37.59 32.34
N ILE A 107 5.01 -38.47 33.25
CA ILE A 107 5.71 -39.71 32.90
C ILE A 107 4.82 -40.64 32.08
N VAL A 108 3.53 -40.71 32.40
CA VAL A 108 2.56 -41.51 31.62
C VAL A 108 2.37 -40.93 30.24
N GLU A 109 2.28 -39.60 30.11
CA GLU A 109 2.16 -38.92 28.83
C GLU A 109 3.41 -39.11 27.96
N LEU A 110 4.62 -39.04 28.54
CA LEU A 110 5.89 -39.30 27.84
C LEU A 110 6.02 -40.74 27.31
N LYS A 111 5.40 -41.71 28.00
CA LYS A 111 5.38 -43.11 27.56
C LYS A 111 4.44 -43.34 26.39
N SER A 112 3.47 -42.46 26.17
CA SER A 112 2.59 -42.54 25.01
C SER A 112 3.32 -41.99 23.77
N PRO A 113 3.39 -42.73 22.65
CA PRO A 113 3.96 -42.18 21.43
C PRO A 113 3.14 -40.96 20.99
N LYS A 114 3.82 -39.83 20.84
CA LYS A 114 3.21 -38.57 20.41
C LYS A 114 2.34 -38.85 19.18
N PRO A 115 1.01 -38.59 19.23
CA PRO A 115 0.17 -38.80 18.06
C PRO A 115 0.79 -38.02 16.91
N PRO A 116 0.82 -38.58 15.68
CA PRO A 116 1.35 -37.87 14.52
C PRO A 116 0.64 -36.53 14.49
N ALA A 117 1.40 -35.44 14.66
CA ALA A 117 0.83 -34.11 14.72
C ALA A 117 -0.04 -33.97 13.47
N SER A 118 -1.36 -33.86 13.66
CA SER A 118 -2.28 -33.59 12.57
C SER A 118 -1.84 -32.25 11.99
N THR A 119 -1.01 -32.30 10.95
CA THR A 119 -0.45 -31.16 10.22
C THR A 119 -1.53 -30.51 9.34
N LYS A 120 -2.76 -30.42 9.86
CA LYS A 120 -3.71 -29.42 9.38
C LYS A 120 -3.18 -28.09 9.89
N ARG A 121 -2.32 -27.49 9.06
CA ARG A 121 -1.77 -26.15 9.24
C ARG A 121 -2.90 -25.25 9.70
N ASP A 122 -2.69 -24.55 10.82
CA ASP A 122 -3.69 -23.66 11.37
C ASP A 122 -4.13 -22.67 10.27
N ALA A 123 -5.43 -22.34 10.26
CA ALA A 123 -6.01 -21.47 9.24
C ALA A 123 -5.30 -20.10 9.24
N ALA A 124 -4.84 -19.64 10.41
CA ALA A 124 -4.03 -18.43 10.55
C ALA A 124 -2.68 -18.57 9.83
N THR A 125 -1.93 -19.65 10.06
CA THR A 125 -0.63 -19.90 9.41
C THR A 125 -0.77 -20.02 7.89
N LYS A 126 -1.83 -20.69 7.39
CA LYS A 126 -2.08 -20.80 5.95
C LYS A 126 -2.34 -19.43 5.31
N ARG A 127 -3.05 -18.54 6.01
CA ARG A 127 -3.35 -17.19 5.53
C ARG A 127 -2.10 -16.30 5.51
N GLU A 128 -1.25 -16.39 6.53
CA GLU A 128 0.03 -15.68 6.55
C GLU A 128 0.95 -16.10 5.40
N ASP A 129 1.03 -17.40 5.12
CA ASP A 129 1.86 -17.90 4.02
C ASP A 129 1.34 -17.44 2.66
N GLN A 130 0.02 -17.43 2.47
CA GLN A 130 -0.60 -16.88 1.26
C GLN A 130 -0.31 -15.38 1.11
N ASN A 131 -0.36 -14.61 2.20
CA ASN A 131 -0.05 -13.18 2.18
C ASN A 131 1.41 -12.90 1.81
N LYS A 132 2.35 -13.70 2.35
CA LYS A 132 3.79 -13.60 2.04
C LYS A 132 4.06 -13.91 0.56
N ILE A 133 3.44 -14.97 0.03
CA ILE A 133 3.55 -15.33 -1.39
C ILE A 133 2.95 -14.24 -2.27
N PHE A 134 1.74 -13.76 -1.96
CA PHE A 134 1.08 -12.71 -2.73
C PHE A 134 1.93 -11.45 -2.83
N ARG A 135 2.44 -10.94 -1.70
CA ARG A 135 3.35 -9.79 -1.64
C ARG A 135 4.57 -9.98 -2.53
N THR A 136 5.21 -11.15 -2.44
CA THR A 136 6.44 -11.43 -3.21
C THR A 136 6.13 -11.51 -4.71
N THR A 137 5.06 -12.20 -5.09
CA THR A 137 4.61 -12.30 -6.49
C THR A 137 4.20 -10.95 -7.05
N LEU A 138 3.53 -10.10 -6.26
CA LEU A 138 3.12 -8.76 -6.67
C LEU A 138 4.32 -7.87 -6.98
N VAL A 139 5.30 -7.82 -6.06
CA VAL A 139 6.53 -7.03 -6.25
C VAL A 139 7.34 -7.58 -7.42
N LEU A 140 7.47 -8.90 -7.56
CA LEU A 140 8.14 -9.53 -8.70
C LEU A 140 7.44 -9.21 -10.03
N ALA A 141 6.12 -9.34 -10.09
CA ALA A 141 5.34 -9.03 -11.29
C ALA A 141 5.49 -7.55 -11.69
N TRP A 142 5.48 -6.64 -10.71
CA TRP A 142 5.71 -5.21 -10.93
C TRP A 142 7.14 -4.92 -11.42
N MET A 143 8.17 -5.52 -10.83
CA MET A 143 9.55 -5.35 -11.32
C MET A 143 9.71 -5.91 -12.73
N CYS A 144 9.17 -7.09 -13.01
CA CYS A 144 9.19 -7.70 -14.33
C CYS A 144 8.45 -6.84 -15.37
N SER A 145 7.29 -6.25 -15.03
CA SER A 145 6.56 -5.40 -15.97
C SER A 145 7.31 -4.10 -16.28
N ASN A 146 7.95 -3.47 -15.28
CA ASN A 146 8.82 -2.31 -15.50
C ASN A 146 10.05 -2.67 -16.34
N MET A 147 10.63 -3.85 -16.11
CA MET A 147 11.77 -4.33 -16.89
C MET A 147 11.38 -4.56 -18.36
N VAL A 148 10.23 -5.20 -18.61
CA VAL A 148 9.70 -5.37 -19.97
C VAL A 148 9.41 -4.03 -20.62
N LEU A 149 8.82 -3.08 -19.88
CA LEU A 149 8.57 -1.73 -20.37
C LEU A 149 9.88 -1.02 -20.77
N ALA A 150 10.91 -1.09 -19.94
CA ALA A 150 12.21 -0.51 -20.22
C ALA A 150 12.87 -1.14 -21.46
N MET A 151 12.76 -2.46 -21.63
CA MET A 151 13.22 -3.16 -22.84
C MET A 151 12.48 -2.70 -24.10
N VAL A 152 11.15 -2.56 -24.03
CA VAL A 152 10.34 -2.09 -25.16
C VAL A 152 10.73 -0.67 -25.54
N ILE A 153 10.80 0.26 -24.58
CA ILE A 153 11.13 1.67 -24.87
C ILE A 153 12.56 1.82 -25.41
N SER A 154 13.49 0.98 -24.96
CA SER A 154 14.90 1.03 -25.40
C SER A 154 15.16 0.31 -26.73
N SER A 155 14.16 -0.36 -27.30
CA SER A 155 14.33 -1.14 -28.52
C SER A 155 14.36 -0.25 -29.77
N GLU A 156 15.17 -0.62 -30.76
CA GLU A 156 15.31 0.12 -32.01
C GLU A 156 14.00 0.18 -32.80
N TRP A 157 13.21 -0.91 -32.79
CA TRP A 157 11.91 -0.96 -33.46
C TRP A 157 10.92 0.04 -32.84
N PHE A 158 10.93 0.21 -31.53
CA PHE A 158 10.03 1.14 -30.84
C PHE A 158 10.47 2.58 -31.08
N ALA A 159 11.78 2.83 -31.09
CA ALA A 159 12.34 4.12 -31.42
C ALA A 159 11.97 4.55 -32.85
N ASP A 160 12.08 3.64 -33.83
CA ASP A 160 11.68 3.89 -35.22
C ASP A 160 10.16 4.10 -35.37
N ALA A 161 9.36 3.26 -34.70
CA ALA A 161 7.90 3.37 -34.73
C ALA A 161 7.34 4.64 -34.05
N THR A 162 8.07 5.22 -33.09
CA THR A 162 7.65 6.44 -32.37
C THR A 162 8.33 7.70 -32.89
N THR A 163 9.32 7.54 -33.77
CA THR A 163 10.05 8.62 -34.43
C THR A 163 9.72 8.61 -35.91
N SER A 164 8.48 8.96 -36.23
CA SER A 164 8.00 9.04 -37.61
C SER A 164 8.63 10.24 -38.33
N GLY A 165 9.75 10.04 -39.03
CA GLY A 165 10.17 10.90 -40.15
C GLY A 165 11.22 11.99 -39.87
N ASP A 166 12.27 11.90 -40.68
CA ASP A 166 13.23 12.90 -41.15
C ASP A 166 14.22 13.55 -40.16
N ASP A 167 15.47 13.57 -40.63
CA ASP A 167 16.76 13.82 -39.95
C ASP A 167 16.96 15.27 -39.47
N SER A 168 15.87 16.04 -39.38
CA SER A 168 15.88 17.45 -38.99
C SER A 168 14.92 17.81 -37.86
N GLY A 169 14.18 16.83 -37.31
CA GLY A 169 13.17 17.21 -36.32
C GLY A 169 12.32 16.13 -35.69
N SER A 170 12.85 14.94 -35.39
CA SER A 170 12.20 13.84 -34.62
C SER A 170 11.09 14.31 -33.65
N HIS A 171 9.82 14.14 -34.06
CA HIS A 171 8.66 14.22 -33.20
C HIS A 171 8.51 12.85 -32.52
N ASN A 172 8.58 12.81 -31.19
CA ASN A 172 8.42 11.57 -30.45
C ASN A 172 6.94 11.41 -30.07
N ASP A 173 6.21 10.62 -30.87
CA ASP A 173 4.78 10.38 -30.69
C ASP A 173 4.45 9.84 -29.29
N TYR A 174 5.36 9.04 -28.71
CA TYR A 174 5.21 8.48 -27.37
C TYR A 174 5.25 9.57 -26.28
N LEU A 175 6.20 10.51 -26.36
CA LEU A 175 6.30 11.61 -25.41
C LEU A 175 5.09 12.57 -25.53
N SER A 176 4.65 12.86 -26.75
CA SER A 176 3.43 13.63 -27.02
C SER A 176 2.20 12.97 -26.41
N PHE A 177 2.04 11.67 -26.59
CA PHE A 177 0.94 10.88 -26.00
C PHE A 177 0.93 10.95 -24.47
N ILE A 178 2.10 10.83 -23.82
CA ILE A 178 2.21 10.95 -22.37
C ILE A 178 1.78 12.34 -21.91
N PHE A 179 2.28 13.41 -22.54
CA PHE A 179 1.92 14.76 -22.14
C PHE A 179 0.43 15.05 -22.28
N TRP A 180 -0.20 14.63 -23.38
CA TRP A 180 -1.64 14.76 -23.56
C TRP A 180 -2.45 13.92 -22.57
N SER A 181 -1.99 12.71 -22.27
CA SER A 181 -2.63 11.84 -21.27
C SER A 181 -2.57 12.44 -19.87
N VAL A 182 -1.42 12.98 -19.46
CA VAL A 182 -1.23 13.67 -18.17
C VAL A 182 -2.07 14.95 -18.11
N ALA A 183 -2.10 15.73 -19.19
CA ALA A 183 -2.94 16.92 -19.28
C ALA A 183 -4.44 16.58 -19.16
N GLY A 184 -4.90 15.51 -19.81
CA GLY A 184 -6.27 15.03 -19.72
C GLY A 184 -6.66 14.58 -18.30
N LEU A 185 -5.79 13.81 -17.63
CA LEU A 185 -6.00 13.40 -16.23
C LEU A 185 -5.99 14.60 -15.27
N ALA A 186 -5.11 15.57 -15.50
CA ALA A 186 -5.07 16.81 -14.72
C ALA A 186 -6.35 17.63 -14.91
N ALA A 187 -6.85 17.75 -16.15
CA ALA A 187 -8.12 18.42 -16.45
C ALA A 187 -9.30 17.71 -15.78
N PHE A 188 -9.35 16.37 -15.80
CA PHE A 188 -10.38 15.60 -15.10
C PHE A 188 -10.38 15.89 -13.59
N ARG A 189 -9.20 15.90 -12.95
CA ARG A 189 -9.06 16.30 -11.54
C ARG A 189 -9.52 17.74 -11.30
N PHE A 190 -9.17 18.65 -12.19
CA PHE A 190 -9.56 20.05 -12.10
C PHE A 190 -11.09 20.21 -12.15
N ILE A 191 -11.77 19.55 -13.10
CA ILE A 191 -13.24 19.54 -13.20
C ILE A 191 -13.85 19.02 -11.90
N GLY A 192 -13.31 17.93 -11.33
CA GLY A 192 -13.76 17.41 -10.03
C GLY A 192 -13.59 18.42 -8.88
N SER A 193 -12.48 19.16 -8.86
CA SER A 193 -12.23 20.20 -7.85
C SER A 193 -13.18 21.39 -7.98
N VAL A 194 -13.47 21.84 -9.21
CA VAL A 194 -14.43 22.90 -9.51
C VAL A 194 -15.83 22.46 -9.11
N TRP A 195 -16.23 21.25 -9.48
CA TRP A 195 -17.52 20.67 -9.09
C TRP A 195 -17.70 20.62 -7.58
N TYR A 196 -16.67 20.17 -6.84
CA TYR A 196 -16.70 20.16 -5.38
C TYR A 196 -16.90 21.57 -4.80
N ARG A 197 -16.17 22.58 -5.30
CA ARG A 197 -16.33 23.96 -4.82
C ARG A 197 -17.70 24.54 -5.12
N ILE A 198 -18.25 24.26 -6.30
CA ILE A 198 -19.61 24.68 -6.67
C ILE A 198 -20.63 24.03 -5.73
N ARG A 199 -20.55 22.71 -5.50
CA ARG A 199 -21.45 22.01 -4.59
C ARG A 199 -21.37 22.56 -3.16
N PHE A 200 -20.15 22.81 -2.68
CA PHE A 200 -19.92 23.40 -1.36
C PHE A 200 -20.58 24.77 -1.23
N MET A 201 -20.40 25.65 -2.22
CA MET A 201 -21.00 26.99 -2.23
C MET A 201 -22.54 26.98 -2.27
N PHE A 202 -23.17 25.95 -2.85
CA PHE A 202 -24.63 25.84 -2.92
C PHE A 202 -25.27 25.03 -1.78
N HIS A 203 -24.47 24.39 -0.93
CA HIS A 203 -24.96 23.60 0.21
C HIS A 203 -24.66 24.26 1.57
N ASP A 204 -24.01 25.43 1.55
CA ASP A 204 -24.00 26.42 2.63
C ASP A 204 -25.08 27.48 2.37
#